data_AF-A0A0S7WQN2-F1
#
_entry.id   AF-A0A0S7WQN2-F1
#
_cell.length_a   1.000
_cell.length_b   1.000
_cell.length_c   1.000
_cell.angle_alpha   90.00
_cell.angle_beta   90.00
_cell.angle_gamma   90.00
#
_symmetry.space_group_name_H-M   'P 1'
#
loop_
_entity.id
_entity.type
_entity.pdbx_description
1 polymer ?
#
loop_
_entity_poly.entity_id
_entity_poly.type
_entity_poly.pdbx_seq_one_letter_code
_entity_poly.pdbx_strand_id
1 'polypeptide(L)' 'MGGHGHHRSRGHGGHGHSFADRLHSLGIRPGKRVTKVSGMFMRGPVTLQVDRAQVAIGFGMASRIVVEVD' A
#
# COMPACT_ATOMS: atom_id res chain seq x y z
N MET A 1 39.22 8.73 21.71
CA MET A 1 39.37 7.72 20.64
C MET A 1 37.98 7.42 20.09
N GLY A 2 37.57 8.15 19.05
CA GLY A 2 36.28 7.99 18.36
C GLY A 2 36.44 7.05 17.15
N GLY A 3 35.41 6.51 16.53
CA GLY A 3 33.98 6.66 16.69
C GLY A 3 33.29 5.50 15.97
N HIS A 4 32.04 5.25 16.33
CA HIS A 4 31.22 4.13 15.90
C HIS A 4 30.85 4.26 14.41
N GLY A 5 31.33 3.33 13.58
CA GLY A 5 30.97 3.23 12.17
C GLY A 5 29.62 2.56 11.99
N HIS A 6 28.53 3.33 12.09
CA HIS A 6 27.23 2.90 11.59
C HIS A 6 27.29 2.83 10.05
N HIS A 7 27.32 1.61 9.52
CA HIS A 7 27.06 1.29 8.11
C HIS A 7 25.63 1.74 7.73
N ARG A 8 25.44 3.04 7.48
CA ARG A 8 24.24 3.55 6.83
C ARG A 8 24.36 3.20 5.36
N SER A 9 23.65 2.16 4.95
CA SER A 9 23.38 1.87 3.55
C SER A 9 22.79 3.13 2.90
N ARG A 10 23.62 3.85 2.16
CA ARG A 10 23.22 4.91 1.25
C ARG A 10 22.70 4.22 -0.01
N GLY A 11 21.41 3.90 -0.01
CA GLY A 11 20.70 3.53 -1.23
C GLY A 11 20.48 4.78 -2.08
N HIS A 12 21.32 4.96 -3.09
CA HIS A 12 21.14 5.92 -4.18
C HIS A 12 20.54 5.15 -5.36
N GLY A 13 19.41 5.64 -5.92
CA GLY A 13 18.94 5.23 -7.25
C GLY A 13 17.58 4.53 -7.30
N GLY A 14 16.53 5.32 -7.56
CA GLY A 14 15.25 4.83 -8.05
C GLY A 14 14.17 5.88 -7.89
N HIS A 15 13.74 6.51 -8.98
CA HIS A 15 12.53 7.35 -9.04
C HIS A 15 11.29 6.46 -8.80
N GLY A 16 11.07 6.03 -7.56
CA GLY A 16 9.95 5.18 -7.17
C GLY A 16 8.80 6.06 -6.72
N HIS A 17 7.68 6.03 -7.45
CA HIS A 17 6.40 6.51 -6.94
C HIS A 17 6.19 5.92 -5.54
N SER A 18 5.89 6.76 -4.55
CA SER A 18 5.73 6.28 -3.18
C SER A 18 4.57 5.27 -3.13
N PHE A 19 4.59 4.40 -2.12
CA PHE A 19 3.47 3.48 -1.89
C PHE A 19 2.12 4.22 -1.84
N ALA A 20 2.11 5.42 -1.26
CA ALA A 20 0.94 6.29 -1.20
C ALA A 20 0.52 6.80 -2.58
N ASP A 21 1.46 7.23 -3.43
CA ASP A 21 1.16 7.71 -4.79
C ASP A 21 0.50 6.63 -5.64
N ARG A 22 0.97 5.38 -5.50
CA ARG A 22 0.37 4.24 -6.19
C ARG A 22 -1.08 4.01 -5.73
N LEU A 23 -1.35 4.05 -4.43
CA LEU A 23 -2.73 3.93 -3.93
C LEU A 23 -3.62 5.08 -4.38
N HIS A 24 -3.09 6.32 -4.36
CA HIS A 24 -3.78 7.49 -4.86
C HIS A 24 -4.18 7.36 -6.33
N SER A 25 -3.29 6.84 -7.19
CA SER A 25 -3.61 6.59 -8.61
C SER A 25 -4.73 5.56 -8.81
N LEU A 26 -4.95 4.67 -7.85
CA LEU A 26 -6.04 3.69 -7.82
C LEU A 26 -7.31 4.22 -7.15
N GLY A 27 -7.33 5.50 -6.74
CA GLY A 27 -8.43 6.12 -6.01
C GLY A 27 -8.48 5.78 -4.52
N ILE A 28 -7.54 4.98 -4.02
CA ILE A 28 -7.46 4.56 -2.62
C ILE A 28 -6.68 5.63 -1.85
N ARG A 29 -7.39 6.41 -1.02
CA ARG A 29 -6.80 7.50 -0.23
C ARG A 29 -7.58 7.76 1.06
N PRO A 30 -6.97 8.39 2.08
CA PRO A 30 -7.69 8.77 3.30
C PRO A 30 -8.96 9.56 2.98
N GLY A 31 -10.03 9.29 3.76
CA GLY A 31 -11.35 9.91 3.56
C GLY A 31 -12.19 9.32 2.42
N LYS A 32 -11.68 8.35 1.64
CA LYS A 32 -12.48 7.61 0.66
C LYS A 32 -13.11 6.37 1.29
N ARG A 33 -14.40 6.20 1.04
CA ARG A 33 -15.13 4.96 1.34
C ARG A 33 -14.72 3.87 0.36
N VAL A 34 -14.41 2.69 0.88
CA VAL A 34 -14.06 1.51 0.10
C VAL A 34 -14.88 0.32 0.57
N THR A 35 -15.18 -0.60 -0.33
CA THR A 35 -15.87 -1.86 0.00
C THR A 35 -14.95 -3.02 -0.30
N LYS A 36 -14.72 -3.90 0.67
CA LYS A 36 -13.99 -5.15 0.42
C LYS A 36 -14.92 -6.11 -0.33
N VAL A 37 -14.64 -6.35 -1.61
CA VAL A 37 -15.43 -7.24 -2.46
C VAL A 37 -15.05 -8.70 -2.19
N SER A 38 -13.75 -8.99 -2.20
CA SER A 38 -13.26 -10.35 -1.98
C SER A 38 -11.80 -10.38 -1.53
N GLY A 39 -11.39 -11.50 -0.94
CA GLY A 39 -9.98 -11.84 -0.72
C GLY A 39 -9.77 -13.29 -1.14
N MET A 40 -8.76 -13.54 -1.98
CA MET A 40 -8.42 -14.90 -2.41
C MET A 40 -7.63 -15.67 -1.33
N PHE A 41 -7.77 -17.01 -1.32
CA PHE A 41 -7.02 -17.91 -0.44
C PHE A 41 -5.49 -17.80 -0.70
N MET A 42 -4.65 -18.17 0.28
CA MET A 42 -3.17 -18.16 0.17
C MET A 42 -2.53 -16.79 -0.14
N ARG A 43 -2.86 -15.73 0.61
CA ARG A 43 -2.28 -14.37 0.44
C ARG A 43 -2.46 -13.81 -0.98
N GLY A 44 -3.55 -14.20 -1.64
CA GLY A 44 -3.93 -13.65 -2.93
C GLY A 44 -4.31 -12.17 -2.86
N PRO A 45 -4.59 -11.54 -4.01
CA PRO A 45 -5.00 -10.15 -4.02
C PRO A 45 -6.28 -9.93 -3.23
N VAL A 46 -6.38 -8.74 -2.63
CA VAL A 46 -7.59 -8.22 -2.00
C VAL A 46 -8.26 -7.31 -3.02
N THR A 47 -9.51 -7.63 -3.38
CA THR A 47 -10.31 -6.82 -4.29
C THR A 47 -11.11 -5.81 -3.48
N LEU A 48 -10.87 -4.54 -3.76
CA LEU A 48 -11.59 -3.41 -3.19
C LEU A 48 -12.42 -2.74 -4.28
N GLN A 49 -13.65 -2.36 -3.97
CA GLN A 49 -14.42 -1.44 -4.78
C GLN A 49 -14.19 -0.02 -4.25
N VAL A 50 -13.81 0.87 -5.16
CA VAL A 50 -13.56 2.29 -4.92
C VAL A 50 -14.38 3.07 -5.94
N ASP A 51 -15.30 3.90 -5.45
CA ASP A 51 -16.31 4.55 -6.28
C ASP A 51 -17.05 3.52 -7.17
N ARG A 52 -16.85 3.56 -8.50
CA ARG A 52 -17.45 2.63 -9.47
C ARG A 52 -16.50 1.56 -10.02
N ALA A 53 -15.25 1.53 -9.53
CA ALA A 53 -14.21 0.64 -10.04
C ALA A 53 -13.85 -0.44 -9.02
N GLN A 54 -13.59 -1.65 -9.50
CA GLN A 54 -13.00 -2.71 -8.69
C GLN A 54 -11.50 -2.79 -8.96
N VAL A 55 -10.72 -2.75 -7.88
CA VAL A 55 -9.26 -2.76 -7.92
C VAL A 55 -8.76 -3.91 -7.06
N ALA A 56 -8.00 -4.81 -7.68
CA ALA A 56 -7.28 -5.85 -6.98
C ALA A 56 -5.90 -5.32 -6.55
N ILE A 57 -5.64 -5.31 -5.24
CA ILE A 57 -4.32 -4.97 -4.68
C ILE A 57 -3.70 -6.20 -4.04
N GLY A 58 -2.38 -6.36 -4.21
CA GLY A 58 -1.66 -7.47 -3.57
C GLY A 58 -1.81 -7.45 -2.04
N PHE A 59 -1.80 -8.62 -1.41
CA PHE A 59 -1.97 -8.79 0.03
C PHE A 59 -1.04 -7.88 0.87
N GLY A 60 0.24 -7.77 0.49
CA GLY A 60 1.20 -6.93 1.21
C GLY A 60 0.95 -5.42 1.10
N MET A 61 0.20 -4.97 0.09
CA MET A 61 -0.28 -3.59 0.02
C MET A 61 -1.53 -3.42 0.86
N ALA A 62 -2.48 -4.35 0.75
CA ALA A 62 -3.71 -4.33 1.53
C ALA A 62 -3.45 -4.37 3.04
N SER A 63 -2.48 -5.15 3.49
CA SER A 63 -2.11 -5.27 4.91
C SER A 63 -1.53 -3.99 5.53
N ARG A 64 -1.23 -2.97 4.71
CA ARG A 64 -0.71 -1.67 5.14
C ARG A 64 -1.76 -0.57 5.11
N ILE A 65 -2.98 -0.88 4.66
CA ILE A 65 -4.09 0.08 4.58
C ILE A 65 -4.96 -0.13 5.82
N VAL A 66 -5.10 0.92 6.62
CA VAL A 66 -6.00 0.95 7.78
C VAL A 66 -7.29 1.66 7.37
N VAL A 67 -8.42 1.09 7.76
CA VAL A 67 -9.75 1.64 7.50
C VAL A 67 -10.57 1.61 8.78
N GLU A 68 -11.49 2.54 8.91
CA GLU A 68 -12.57 2.45 9.89
C GLU A 68 -13.73 1.65 9.28
N VAL A 69 -14.37 0.81 10.10
CA VAL A 69 -15.51 -0.01 9.69
C VAL A 69 -16.78 0.68 10.15
N ASP A 70 -17.79 0.75 9.28
CA ASP A 70 -19.16 1.16 9.64
C ASP A 70 -19.94 0.01 10.27
#